data_AF-A0A6P2D4K4-F1
#
_entry.id   AF-A0A6P2D4K4-F1
#
_cell.length_a   1.000
_cell.length_b   1.000
_cell.length_c   1.000
_cell.angle_alpha   90.00
_cell.angle_beta   90.00
_cell.angle_gamma   90.00
#
_symmetry.space_group_name_H-M   'P 1'
#
loop_
_entity.id
_entity.type
_entity.pdbx_description
1 polymer ?
#
loop_
_entity_poly.entity_id
_entity_poly.type
_entity_poly.pdbx_seq_one_letter_code
_entity_poly.pdbx_strand_id
1 'polypeptide(L)'
;MDLLLVALALIPLEWVLFPFSIAFTVGHTVEEVIGDGGPFWCYYRRYFGRGIDDILGVILFSALAGILILLAIGGYLYGSALLLGVLIGARFGDAWLSHLCMRSTAPGPNPGLLTSFLYLVEVVVVTLSGIQVSPLGFTIGWGVFAAFWTVSFLIRKR
;
A
#
# COMPACT_ATOMS: atom_id res chain seq x y z
N MET A 1 2.44 -16.87 36.07
CA MET A 1 2.55 -16.10 34.82
C MET A 1 2.92 -17.11 33.74
N ASP A 2 2.09 -17.26 32.72
CA ASP A 2 2.23 -18.32 31.72
C ASP A 2 3.53 -18.11 30.91
N LEU A 3 4.33 -19.16 30.73
CA LEU A 3 5.61 -19.13 30.02
C LEU A 3 5.43 -18.61 28.58
N LEU A 4 4.26 -18.87 27.99
CA LEU A 4 3.86 -18.36 26.69
C LEU A 4 3.72 -16.82 26.67
N LEU A 5 3.09 -16.24 27.69
CA LEU A 5 2.91 -14.79 27.82
C LEU A 5 4.25 -14.07 28.02
N VAL A 6 5.19 -14.68 28.75
CA VAL A 6 6.54 -14.15 28.92
C VAL A 6 7.33 -14.22 27.63
N ALA A 7 7.22 -15.32 26.87
CA ALA A 7 7.88 -15.46 25.58
C ALA A 7 7.34 -14.46 24.55
N LEU A 8 6.02 -14.24 24.50
CA LEU A 8 5.38 -13.27 23.61
C LEU A 8 5.75 -11.82 23.96
N ALA A 9 5.96 -11.51 25.25
CA ALA A 9 6.40 -10.18 25.68
C ALA A 9 7.83 -9.82 25.23
N LEU A 10 8.63 -10.81 24.80
CA LEU A 10 10.00 -10.61 24.32
C LEU A 10 10.10 -10.51 22.78
N ILE A 11 9.01 -10.77 22.05
CA ILE A 11 9.01 -10.65 20.59
C ILE A 11 8.81 -9.17 20.24
N PRO A 12 9.71 -8.55 19.46
CA PRO A 12 9.52 -7.20 18.97
C PRO A 12 8.18 -7.09 18.22
N LEU A 13 7.37 -6.09 18.55
CA LEU A 13 6.06 -5.91 17.92
C LEU A 13 6.20 -5.77 16.39
N GLU A 14 7.29 -5.16 15.93
CA GLU A 14 7.65 -5.04 14.52
C GLU A 14 7.72 -6.40 13.83
N TRP A 15 8.25 -7.43 14.51
CA TRP A 15 8.36 -8.77 13.97
C TRP A 15 7.01 -9.47 13.88
N VAL A 16 6.09 -9.14 14.79
CA VAL A 16 4.71 -9.61 14.75
C VAL A 16 3.94 -8.94 13.60
N LEU A 17 4.16 -7.65 13.37
CA LEU A 17 3.47 -6.88 12.31
C LEU A 17 4.01 -7.19 10.91
N PHE A 18 5.29 -7.52 10.78
CA PHE A 18 5.93 -7.85 9.50
C PHE A 18 5.15 -8.88 8.64
N PRO A 19 4.80 -10.09 9.13
CA PRO A 19 4.08 -11.07 8.33
C PRO A 19 2.70 -10.60 7.88
N PHE A 20 1.99 -9.81 8.71
CA PHE A 20 0.73 -9.18 8.28
C PHE A 20 0.97 -8.16 7.18
N SER A 21 2.04 -7.37 7.30
CA SER A 21 2.43 -6.42 6.27
C SER A 21 2.66 -7.11 4.93
N ILE A 22 3.39 -8.24 4.91
CA ILE A 22 3.60 -9.03 3.69
C ILE A 22 2.28 -9.60 3.15
N ALA A 23 1.46 -10.19 4.02
CA ALA A 23 0.17 -10.74 3.63
C ALA A 23 -0.77 -9.68 3.03
N PHE A 24 -0.77 -8.47 3.58
CA PHE A 24 -1.53 -7.35 3.03
C PHE A 24 -1.01 -6.93 1.67
N THR A 25 0.33 -6.80 1.48
CA THR A 25 0.89 -6.47 0.16
C THR A 25 0.49 -7.50 -0.89
N VAL A 26 0.69 -8.79 -0.58
CA VAL A 26 0.42 -9.87 -1.53
C VAL A 26 -1.06 -9.97 -1.82
N GLY A 27 -1.90 -9.99 -0.78
CA GLY A 27 -3.36 -10.08 -0.93
C GLY A 27 -3.93 -8.91 -1.71
N HIS A 28 -3.46 -7.69 -1.44
CA HIS A 28 -3.87 -6.50 -2.16
C HIS A 28 -3.44 -6.54 -3.61
N THR A 29 -2.17 -6.84 -3.89
CA THR A 29 -1.65 -6.94 -5.27
C THR A 29 -2.42 -8.00 -6.07
N VAL A 30 -2.77 -9.13 -5.46
CA VAL A 30 -3.58 -10.17 -6.10
C VAL A 30 -4.97 -9.62 -6.41
N GLU A 31 -5.65 -8.97 -5.46
CA GLU A 31 -6.96 -8.36 -5.71
C GLU A 31 -6.89 -7.31 -6.83
N GLU A 32 -5.82 -6.52 -6.90
CA GLU A 32 -5.65 -5.53 -7.97
C GLU A 32 -5.43 -6.16 -9.35
N VAL A 33 -4.87 -7.37 -9.44
CA VAL A 33 -4.60 -8.03 -10.73
C VAL A 33 -5.80 -8.86 -11.20
N ILE A 34 -6.42 -9.63 -10.30
CA ILE A 34 -7.47 -10.60 -10.66
C ILE A 34 -8.84 -10.32 -10.03
N GLY A 35 -9.00 -9.21 -9.30
CA GLY A 35 -10.22 -8.87 -8.58
C GLY A 35 -11.39 -8.47 -9.47
N ASP A 36 -12.52 -8.22 -8.82
CA ASP A 36 -13.78 -7.87 -9.47
C ASP A 36 -13.65 -6.59 -10.31
N GLY A 37 -14.10 -6.67 -11.56
CA GLY A 37 -14.01 -5.56 -12.51
C GLY A 37 -12.73 -5.54 -13.35
N GLY A 38 -11.91 -6.58 -13.24
CA GLY A 38 -10.67 -6.77 -14.00
C GLY A 38 -9.48 -6.05 -13.37
N PRO A 39 -8.30 -6.06 -14.03
CA PRO A 39 -7.10 -5.48 -13.43
C PRO A 39 -7.22 -3.98 -13.10
N PHE A 40 -6.57 -3.53 -12.04
CA PHE A 40 -6.63 -2.15 -11.56
C PHE A 40 -6.20 -1.15 -12.64
N TRP A 41 -5.19 -1.45 -13.45
CA TRP A 41 -4.78 -0.55 -14.54
C TRP A 41 -5.84 -0.41 -15.64
N CYS A 42 -6.75 -1.38 -15.81
CA CYS A 42 -7.91 -1.25 -16.69
C CYS A 42 -8.99 -0.36 -16.07
N TYR A 43 -9.21 -0.44 -14.75
CA TYR A 43 -10.01 0.54 -14.01
C TYR A 43 -9.42 1.95 -14.10
N TYR A 44 -8.11 2.08 -13.94
CA TYR A 44 -7.34 3.31 -14.11
C TYR A 44 -7.49 3.91 -15.51
N ARG A 45 -7.37 3.07 -16.55
CA ARG A 45 -7.55 3.46 -17.95
C ARG A 45 -8.95 4.04 -18.20
N ARG A 46 -9.99 3.41 -17.64
CA ARG A 46 -11.37 3.90 -17.75
C ARG A 46 -11.54 5.27 -17.10
N TYR A 47 -10.87 5.52 -15.98
CA TYR A 47 -10.99 6.79 -15.26
C TYR A 47 -10.25 7.96 -15.93
N PHE A 48 -8.98 7.76 -16.27
CA PHE A 48 -8.12 8.81 -16.85
C PHE A 48 -8.15 8.88 -18.39
N GLY A 49 -8.87 7.96 -19.05
CA GLY A 49 -8.94 7.88 -20.53
C GLY A 49 -7.62 7.43 -21.19
N ARG A 50 -6.64 7.04 -20.37
CA ARG A 50 -5.32 6.54 -20.74
C ARG A 50 -4.84 5.58 -19.67
N GLY A 51 -4.10 4.57 -20.06
CA GLY A 51 -3.56 3.58 -19.15
C GLY A 51 -2.47 2.77 -19.82
N ILE A 52 -1.82 1.95 -19.01
CA ILE A 52 -0.79 1.00 -19.44
C ILE A 52 -1.44 -0.27 -19.98
N ASP A 53 -0.78 -0.94 -20.93
CA ASP A 53 -1.18 -2.27 -21.39
C ASP A 53 -1.03 -3.32 -20.28
N ASP A 54 -1.58 -4.52 -20.49
CA ASP A 54 -1.66 -5.54 -19.44
C ASP A 54 -0.29 -6.08 -19.03
N ILE A 55 0.66 -6.19 -19.96
CA ILE A 55 2.01 -6.68 -19.65
C ILE A 55 2.73 -5.66 -18.76
N LEU A 56 2.68 -4.38 -19.15
CA LEU A 56 3.26 -3.29 -18.37
C LEU A 56 2.54 -3.12 -17.03
N GLY A 57 1.22 -3.33 -16.99
CA GLY A 57 0.41 -3.39 -15.78
C GLY A 57 0.92 -4.41 -14.79
N VAL A 58 1.02 -5.68 -15.21
CA VAL A 58 1.54 -6.77 -14.38
C VAL A 58 2.95 -6.45 -13.87
N ILE A 59 3.85 -5.97 -14.75
CA ILE A 59 5.23 -5.65 -14.38
C ILE A 59 5.27 -4.55 -13.32
N LEU A 60 4.56 -3.44 -13.52
CA LEU A 60 4.61 -2.30 -12.61
C LEU A 60 4.01 -2.63 -11.25
N PHE A 61 2.87 -3.33 -11.21
CA PHE A 61 2.24 -3.73 -9.95
C PHE A 61 3.08 -4.78 -9.20
N SER A 62 3.68 -5.73 -9.91
CA SER A 62 4.59 -6.71 -9.29
C SER A 62 5.87 -6.06 -8.77
N ALA A 63 6.43 -5.09 -9.51
CA ALA A 63 7.59 -4.33 -9.07
C ALA A 63 7.27 -3.47 -7.84
N LEU A 64 6.11 -2.81 -7.83
CA LEU A 64 5.64 -2.05 -6.68
C LEU A 64 5.47 -2.95 -5.45
N ALA A 65 4.81 -4.11 -5.60
CA ALA A 65 4.68 -5.09 -4.53
C ALA A 65 6.04 -5.53 -3.99
N GLY A 66 7.00 -5.82 -4.87
CA GLY A 66 8.37 -6.14 -4.49
C GLY A 66 9.05 -5.02 -3.70
N ILE A 67 8.90 -3.76 -4.13
CA ILE A 67 9.43 -2.60 -3.41
C ILE A 67 8.78 -2.47 -2.03
N LEU A 68 7.46 -2.60 -1.92
CA LEU A 68 6.75 -2.55 -0.64
C LEU A 68 7.20 -3.66 0.31
N ILE A 69 7.46 -4.87 -0.20
CA ILE A 69 8.04 -5.97 0.59
C ILE A 69 9.44 -5.63 1.08
N LEU A 70 10.31 -5.08 0.23
CA LEU A 70 11.66 -4.65 0.62
C LEU A 70 11.62 -3.54 1.67
N LEU A 71 10.69 -2.59 1.54
CA LEU A 71 10.46 -1.55 2.54
C LEU A 71 9.96 -2.14 3.86
N ALA A 72 9.08 -3.15 3.83
CA ALA A 72 8.62 -3.86 5.03
C ALA A 72 9.76 -4.61 5.72
N ILE A 73 10.64 -5.28 4.96
CA ILE A 73 11.85 -5.91 5.50
C ILE A 73 12.74 -4.85 6.17
N GLY A 74 13.05 -3.76 5.47
CA GLY A 74 13.88 -2.68 5.98
C GLY A 74 13.29 -1.96 7.19
N GLY A 75 11.97 -1.75 7.19
CA GLY A 75 11.24 -1.05 8.24
C GLY A 75 11.03 -1.89 9.49
N TYR A 76 10.44 -3.08 9.33
CA TYR A 76 10.08 -3.93 10.47
C TYR A 76 11.24 -4.80 10.97
N LEU A 77 12.00 -5.45 10.07
CA LEU A 77 13.03 -6.40 10.50
C LEU A 77 14.37 -5.72 10.80
N TYR A 78 14.73 -4.69 10.03
CA TYR A 78 15.95 -3.91 10.24
C TYR A 78 15.74 -2.61 11.03
N GLY A 79 14.50 -2.32 11.46
CA GLY A 79 14.19 -1.19 12.34
C GLY A 79 14.39 0.19 11.70
N SER A 80 14.42 0.30 10.37
CA SER A 80 14.62 1.59 9.70
C SER A 80 13.35 2.43 9.71
N ALA A 81 13.29 3.43 10.60
CA ALA A 81 12.17 4.37 10.68
C ALA A 81 11.91 5.10 9.35
N LEU A 82 12.95 5.34 8.54
CA LEU A 82 12.81 5.95 7.22
C LEU A 82 12.06 5.02 6.26
N LEU A 83 12.50 3.76 6.13
CA LEU A 83 11.88 2.80 5.21
C LEU A 83 10.46 2.42 5.65
N LEU A 84 10.24 2.27 6.96
CA LEU A 84 8.89 2.10 7.51
C LEU A 84 8.02 3.32 7.21
N GLY A 85 8.55 4.54 7.35
CA GLY A 85 7.89 5.76 6.90
C GLY A 85 7.46 5.67 5.44
N VAL A 86 8.37 5.36 4.53
CA VAL A 86 8.07 5.25 3.09
C VAL A 86 6.98 4.20 2.84
N LEU A 87 7.04 3.04 3.50
CA LEU A 87 6.01 2.00 3.38
C LEU A 87 4.63 2.52 3.80
N ILE A 88 4.52 3.08 5.00
CA ILE A 88 3.25 3.54 5.57
C ILE A 88 2.68 4.71 4.76
N GLY A 89 3.54 5.62 4.31
CA GLY A 89 3.14 6.72 3.42
C GLY A 89 2.63 6.23 2.08
N ALA A 90 3.30 5.24 1.47
CA ALA A 90 2.88 4.65 0.20
C ALA A 90 1.53 3.94 0.34
N ARG A 91 1.35 3.14 1.40
CA ARG A 91 0.10 2.43 1.70
C ARG A 91 -1.07 3.37 1.96
N PHE A 92 -0.83 4.44 2.71
CA PHE A 92 -1.85 5.48 2.92
C PHE A 92 -2.18 6.20 1.61
N GLY A 93 -1.17 6.57 0.82
CA GLY A 93 -1.34 7.22 -0.48
C GLY A 93 -2.16 6.37 -1.44
N ASP A 94 -1.87 5.08 -1.51
CA ASP A 94 -2.60 4.13 -2.33
C ASP A 94 -4.06 3.97 -1.88
N ALA A 95 -4.30 3.61 -0.62
CA ALA A 95 -5.64 3.41 -0.10
C ALA A 95 -6.51 4.68 -0.22
N TRP A 96 -5.92 5.85 0.04
CA TRP A 96 -6.63 7.12 -0.04
C TRP A 96 -6.86 7.57 -1.49
N LEU A 97 -5.81 7.65 -2.31
CA LEU A 97 -5.91 8.21 -3.65
C LEU A 97 -6.47 7.18 -4.64
N SER A 98 -5.80 6.04 -4.79
CA SER A 98 -6.11 4.97 -5.76
C SER A 98 -7.48 4.33 -5.51
N HIS A 99 -7.87 4.19 -4.24
CA HIS A 99 -9.10 3.48 -3.90
C HIS A 99 -10.23 4.39 -3.46
N LEU A 100 -10.09 5.14 -2.37
CA LEU A 100 -11.19 5.94 -1.82
C LEU A 100 -11.56 7.15 -2.70
N CYS A 101 -10.60 8.01 -3.01
CA CYS A 101 -10.82 9.19 -3.86
C CYS A 101 -11.29 8.77 -5.25
N MET A 102 -10.60 7.82 -5.89
CA MET A 102 -10.99 7.34 -7.21
C MET A 102 -12.41 6.78 -7.25
N ARG A 103 -12.79 5.96 -6.27
CA ARG A 103 -14.13 5.37 -6.18
C ARG A 103 -15.22 6.43 -6.05
N SER A 104 -14.94 7.53 -5.34
CA SER A 104 -15.88 8.66 -5.21
C SER A 104 -16.10 9.40 -6.53
N THR A 105 -15.09 9.41 -7.41
CA THR A 105 -15.10 10.13 -8.69
C THR A 105 -15.42 9.26 -9.91
N ALA A 106 -15.31 7.93 -9.80
CA ALA A 106 -15.55 6.97 -10.86
C ALA A 106 -16.48 5.85 -10.35
N PRO A 107 -17.77 5.86 -10.71
CA PRO A 107 -18.68 4.79 -10.33
C PRO A 107 -18.28 3.47 -11.01
N GLY A 108 -18.08 2.41 -10.23
CA GLY A 108 -17.76 1.08 -10.74
C GLY A 108 -17.03 0.20 -9.73
N PRO A 109 -16.81 -1.08 -10.06
CA PRO A 109 -15.94 -1.95 -9.27
C PRO A 109 -14.50 -1.40 -9.32
N ASN A 110 -13.94 -1.15 -8.14
CA ASN A 110 -12.57 -0.71 -7.93
C ASN A 110 -11.79 -1.90 -7.34
N PRO A 111 -10.99 -2.60 -8.15
CA PRO A 111 -10.20 -3.75 -7.69
C PRO A 111 -9.23 -3.30 -6.59
N GLY A 112 -9.12 -4.04 -5.50
CA GLY A 112 -8.23 -3.67 -4.39
C GLY A 112 -8.90 -2.80 -3.33
N LEU A 113 -10.12 -2.27 -3.54
CA LEU A 113 -10.77 -1.35 -2.59
C LEU A 113 -11.06 -2.01 -1.23
N LEU A 114 -11.39 -3.31 -1.21
CA LEU A 114 -11.66 -3.99 0.07
C LEU A 114 -10.35 -4.25 0.83
N THR A 115 -9.32 -4.73 0.14
CA THR A 115 -8.01 -4.97 0.78
C THR A 115 -7.25 -3.69 1.08
N SER A 116 -7.52 -2.56 0.42
CA SER A 116 -6.89 -1.26 0.74
C SER A 116 -7.27 -0.77 2.15
N PHE A 117 -8.39 -1.24 2.72
CA PHE A 117 -8.70 -0.98 4.13
C PHE A 117 -7.69 -1.66 5.08
N LEU A 118 -7.08 -2.78 4.69
CA LEU A 118 -6.04 -3.43 5.48
C LEU A 118 -4.76 -2.58 5.55
N TYR A 119 -4.44 -1.86 4.48
CA TYR A 119 -3.39 -0.84 4.50
C TYR A 119 -3.71 0.29 5.47
N LEU A 120 -4.95 0.79 5.50
CA LEU A 120 -5.36 1.81 6.48
C LEU A 120 -5.31 1.28 7.92
N VAL A 121 -5.70 0.03 8.15
CA VAL A 121 -5.58 -0.63 9.45
C VAL A 121 -4.12 -0.68 9.88
N GLU A 122 -3.19 -1.07 9.00
CA GLU A 122 -1.77 -1.09 9.34
C GLU A 122 -1.25 0.32 9.66
N VAL A 123 -1.61 1.35 8.87
CA VAL A 123 -1.25 2.74 9.16
C VAL A 123 -1.68 3.14 10.57
N VAL A 124 -2.92 2.81 10.96
CA VAL A 124 -3.45 3.10 12.30
C VAL A 124 -2.70 2.31 13.37
N VAL A 125 -2.51 1.00 13.17
CA VAL A 125 -1.82 0.14 14.14
C VAL A 125 -0.38 0.61 14.37
N VAL A 126 0.37 0.93 13.32
CA VAL A 126 1.75 1.42 13.44
C VAL A 126 1.80 2.80 14.11
N THR A 127 0.84 3.68 13.80
CA THR A 127 0.78 5.00 14.43
C THR A 127 0.49 4.91 15.93
N LEU A 128 -0.36 3.97 16.34
CA LEU A 128 -0.77 3.78 17.74
C LEU A 128 0.18 2.87 18.54
N SER A 129 1.03 2.08 17.88
CA SER A 129 1.92 1.13 18.54
C SER A 129 3.16 1.76 19.18
N GLY A 130 3.47 3.01 18.84
CA GLY A 130 4.70 3.68 19.28
C GLY A 130 5.96 3.26 18.51
N ILE A 131 5.82 2.43 17.47
CA ILE A 131 6.93 2.11 16.56
C ILE A 131 7.38 3.39 15.86
N GLN A 132 8.69 3.62 15.82
CA GLN A 132 9.23 4.85 15.26
C GLN A 132 9.06 4.89 13.73
N VAL A 133 8.28 5.85 13.25
CA VAL A 133 8.07 6.12 11.83
C VAL A 133 8.64 7.49 11.48
N SER A 134 9.46 7.57 10.43
CA SER A 134 10.00 8.83 9.95
C SER A 134 8.91 9.65 9.24
N PRO A 135 8.63 10.89 9.66
CA PRO A 135 7.72 11.78 8.94
C PRO A 135 8.21 12.11 7.52
N LEU A 136 9.54 12.21 7.34
CA LEU A 136 10.13 12.40 6.02
C LEU A 136 9.88 11.17 5.13
N GLY A 137 10.10 9.96 5.66
CA GLY A 137 9.80 8.72 4.94
C GLY A 137 8.33 8.65 4.52
N PHE A 138 7.42 8.93 5.45
CA PHE A 138 5.98 8.99 5.17
C PHE A 138 5.66 9.97 4.05
N THR A 139 6.22 11.17 4.12
CA THR A 139 5.98 12.21 3.11
C THR A 139 6.51 11.80 1.74
N ILE A 140 7.66 11.12 1.67
CA ILE A 140 8.21 10.58 0.41
C ILE A 140 7.27 9.52 -0.16
N GLY A 141 6.88 8.52 0.65
CA GLY A 141 6.01 7.43 0.21
C GLY A 141 4.66 7.92 -0.30
N TRP A 142 4.01 8.79 0.47
CA TRP A 142 2.76 9.42 0.08
C TRP A 142 2.93 10.33 -1.14
N GLY A 143 4.01 11.11 -1.16
CA GLY A 143 4.32 12.08 -2.21
C GLY A 143 4.50 11.43 -3.59
N VAL A 144 5.06 10.21 -3.66
CA VAL A 144 5.17 9.45 -4.91
C VAL A 144 3.78 9.14 -5.49
N PHE A 145 2.85 8.66 -4.65
CA PHE A 145 1.46 8.40 -5.07
C PHE A 145 0.73 9.69 -5.44
N ALA A 146 0.87 10.74 -4.63
CA ALA A 146 0.27 12.05 -4.91
C ALA A 146 0.79 12.67 -6.22
N ALA A 147 2.09 12.53 -6.50
CA ALA A 147 2.69 12.99 -7.75
C ALA A 147 2.18 12.19 -8.95
N PHE A 148 2.16 10.86 -8.86
CA PHE A 148 1.58 9.98 -9.89
C PHE A 148 0.13 10.37 -10.18
N TRP A 149 -0.67 10.54 -9.12
CA TRP A 149 -2.05 10.97 -9.21
C TRP A 149 -2.21 12.32 -9.90
N THR A 150 -1.46 13.33 -9.45
CA THR A 150 -1.50 14.68 -9.98
C THR A 150 -1.13 14.71 -11.46
N VAL A 151 -0.03 14.03 -11.84
CA VAL A 151 0.41 13.92 -13.24
C VAL A 151 -0.70 13.30 -14.09
N SER A 152 -1.33 12.24 -13.63
CA SER A 152 -2.41 11.57 -14.37
C SER A 152 -3.64 12.42 -14.57
N PHE A 153 -3.98 13.28 -13.61
CA PHE A 153 -5.01 14.30 -13.79
C PHE A 153 -4.62 15.35 -14.83
N LEU A 154 -3.37 15.82 -14.81
CA LEU A 154 -2.88 16.84 -15.74
C LEU A 154 -2.84 16.34 -17.19
N ILE A 155 -2.56 15.06 -17.40
CA ILE A 155 -2.47 14.44 -18.74
C ILE A 155 -3.75 13.72 -19.18
N ARG A 156 -4.81 13.78 -18.36
CA ARG A 156 -6.11 13.16 -18.62
C ARG A 156 -6.65 13.62 -19.97
N LYS A 157 -7.06 12.68 -20.81
CA LYS A 157 -7.80 13.04 -22.05
C LYS A 157 -9.18 13.54 -21.64
N ARG A 158 -9.49 14.78 -22.02
CA ARG A 158 -10.84 15.36 -21.94
C ARG A 158 -11.75 14.72 -22.98
#